data_AF-A0A1L3F532-F1
#
_entry.id   AF-A0A1L3F532-F1
#
_cell.length_a   1.000
_cell.length_b   1.000
_cell.length_c   1.000
_cell.angle_alpha   90.00
_cell.angle_beta   90.00
_cell.angle_gamma   90.00
#
_symmetry.space_group_name_H-M   'P 1'
#
loop_
_entity.id
_entity.type
_entity.pdbx_description
1 polymer ?
#
loop_
_entity_poly.entity_id
_entity_poly.type
_entity_poly.pdbx_seq_one_letter_code
_entity_poly.pdbx_strand_id
1 'polypeptide(L)'
;MRGATLGVIVACLIVGRAAAAESAAEAIRAFGLTGTWSVDCKRDPYQACENNRCGARLTYIASSSGAPTIRNVIGTFTPGQVRTFISTIYSATRIADDKIKIVSVQDPPPSTTLIWWRQPGEVWEIVLLKVGDKYRTFSAHRDDWKKIEVDEGFEVRPPPPPPPAQMYVDLPTKWLRGKNQTPLFERCSD
;
A
#
# COMPACT_ATOMS: atom_id res chain seq x y z
N MET A 1 11.14 68.11 -34.84
CA MET A 1 10.42 67.64 -33.64
C MET A 1 10.05 66.19 -33.84
N ARG A 2 10.41 65.32 -32.87
CA ARG A 2 9.80 64.02 -32.50
C ARG A 2 9.63 63.00 -33.64
N GLY A 3 10.19 61.80 -33.60
CA GLY A 3 10.69 60.98 -32.50
C GLY A 3 10.30 59.53 -32.83
N ALA A 4 11.31 58.68 -33.02
CA ALA A 4 11.15 57.26 -33.30
C ALA A 4 10.51 56.53 -32.11
N THR A 5 9.73 55.49 -32.38
CA THR A 5 9.43 54.46 -31.36
C THR A 5 9.26 53.11 -32.05
N LEU A 6 10.37 52.39 -32.19
CA LEU A 6 10.36 50.95 -32.42
C LEU A 6 9.98 50.28 -31.09
N GLY A 7 8.80 49.68 -31.04
CA GLY A 7 8.39 48.82 -29.94
C GLY A 7 8.98 47.42 -30.11
N VAL A 8 9.90 47.04 -29.22
CA VAL A 8 10.42 45.67 -29.10
C VAL A 8 9.39 44.83 -28.33
N ILE A 9 8.77 43.87 -29.01
CA ILE A 9 7.92 42.86 -28.38
C ILE A 9 8.85 41.79 -27.78
N VAL A 10 9.03 41.82 -26.46
CA VAL A 10 9.71 40.76 -25.71
C VAL A 10 8.70 39.63 -25.48
N ALA A 11 8.79 38.57 -26.28
CA ALA A 11 8.06 37.33 -26.06
C ALA A 11 8.72 36.55 -24.91
N CYS A 12 8.13 36.63 -23.70
CA CYS A 12 8.50 35.76 -22.58
C CYS A 12 8.08 34.31 -22.90
N LEU A 13 9.00 33.55 -23.47
CA LEU A 13 8.93 32.08 -23.53
C LEU A 13 9.01 31.53 -22.11
N ILE A 14 7.85 31.39 -21.47
CA ILE A 14 7.70 30.59 -20.25
C ILE A 14 7.97 29.15 -20.67
N VAL A 15 9.20 28.69 -20.45
CA VAL A 15 9.57 27.27 -20.44
C VAL A 15 8.92 26.67 -19.20
N GLY A 16 7.60 26.49 -19.26
CA GLY A 16 6.90 25.60 -18.35
C GLY A 16 7.44 24.21 -18.64
N ARG A 17 8.37 23.73 -17.80
CA ARG A 17 8.65 22.29 -17.74
C ARG A 17 7.29 21.65 -17.55
N ALA A 18 6.81 20.93 -18.56
CA ALA A 18 5.78 19.94 -18.35
C ALA A 18 6.29 19.11 -17.17
N ALA A 19 5.65 19.23 -16.01
CA ALA A 19 5.94 18.36 -14.90
C ALA A 19 5.60 16.97 -15.43
N ALA A 20 6.62 16.23 -15.87
CA ALA A 20 6.46 14.84 -16.22
C ALA A 20 5.82 14.21 -14.99
N ALA A 21 4.59 13.73 -15.14
CA ALA A 21 3.89 13.08 -14.05
C ALA A 21 4.81 11.97 -13.56
N GLU A 22 5.29 12.10 -12.32
CA GLU A 22 6.19 11.14 -11.70
C GLU A 22 5.56 9.75 -11.84
N SER A 23 6.30 8.80 -12.41
CA SER A 23 5.81 7.44 -12.54
C SER A 23 5.61 6.82 -11.15
N ALA A 24 4.70 5.85 -11.02
CA ALA A 24 4.51 5.15 -9.75
C ALA A 24 5.82 4.54 -9.22
N ALA A 25 6.69 4.06 -10.11
CA ALA A 25 7.98 3.50 -9.75
C ALA A 25 8.93 4.58 -9.18
N GLU A 26 8.96 5.78 -9.77
CA GLU A 26 9.74 6.91 -9.26
C GLU A 26 9.24 7.35 -7.88
N ALA A 27 7.92 7.50 -7.70
CA ALA A 27 7.34 7.89 -6.41
C ALA A 27 7.69 6.89 -5.28
N ILE A 28 7.61 5.58 -5.56
CA ILE A 28 7.98 4.52 -4.62
C ILE A 28 9.46 4.60 -4.26
N ARG A 29 10.35 4.78 -5.26
CA ARG A 29 11.80 4.90 -5.04
C ARG A 29 12.14 6.16 -4.25
N ALA A 30 11.57 7.31 -4.64
CA ALA A 30 11.82 8.61 -4.01
C ALA A 30 11.28 8.67 -2.58
N PHE A 31 10.21 7.93 -2.27
CA PHE A 31 9.73 7.76 -0.89
C PHE A 31 10.61 6.81 -0.05
N GLY A 32 11.43 5.99 -0.72
CA GLY A 32 12.35 5.05 -0.08
C GLY A 32 11.73 3.70 0.27
N LEU A 33 10.66 3.28 -0.41
CA LEU A 33 9.94 2.02 -0.12
C LEU A 33 10.59 0.79 -0.73
N THR A 34 11.40 0.92 -1.78
CA THR A 34 11.98 -0.24 -2.48
C THR A 34 12.79 -1.13 -1.54
N GLY A 35 12.52 -2.43 -1.57
CA GLY A 35 13.16 -3.44 -0.71
C GLY A 35 12.15 -4.22 0.12
N THR A 36 12.67 -5.05 1.02
CA THR A 36 11.89 -5.94 1.90
C THR A 36 11.73 -5.33 3.28
N TRP A 37 10.52 -5.48 3.84
CA TRP A 37 10.13 -4.89 5.10
C TRP A 37 9.31 -5.86 5.94
N SER A 38 9.39 -5.72 7.25
CA SER A 38 8.64 -6.55 8.20
C SER A 38 8.40 -5.84 9.52
N VAL A 39 7.39 -6.31 10.25
CA VAL A 39 7.20 -5.98 11.66
C VAL A 39 8.23 -6.69 12.57
N ASP A 40 8.81 -7.79 12.08
CA ASP A 40 9.86 -8.56 12.75
C ASP A 40 10.77 -9.21 11.69
N CYS A 41 11.89 -8.56 11.40
CA CYS A 41 12.87 -9.05 10.44
C CYS A 41 13.64 -10.31 10.92
N LYS A 42 13.53 -10.67 12.20
CA LYS A 42 14.16 -11.89 12.74
C LYS A 42 13.25 -13.12 12.59
N ARG A 43 11.93 -12.93 12.52
CA ARG A 43 10.97 -14.02 12.31
C ARG A 43 10.95 -14.45 10.85
N ASP A 44 11.46 -15.65 10.56
CA ASP A 44 11.43 -16.24 9.22
C ASP A 44 9.98 -16.59 8.81
N PRO A 45 9.46 -16.10 7.67
CA PRO A 45 8.13 -16.49 7.19
C PRO A 45 7.98 -17.99 6.90
N TYR A 46 9.05 -18.75 6.69
CA TYR A 46 8.97 -20.20 6.45
C TYR A 46 8.89 -21.03 7.74
N GLN A 47 9.09 -20.42 8.91
CA GLN A 47 8.78 -21.05 10.19
C GLN A 47 7.27 -21.06 10.45
N ALA A 48 6.79 -22.09 11.16
CA ALA A 48 5.38 -22.17 11.52
C ALA A 48 4.95 -20.98 12.39
N CYS A 49 3.71 -20.53 12.26
CA CYS A 49 3.15 -19.51 13.13
C CYS A 49 3.03 -20.03 14.59
N GLU A 50 3.38 -19.19 15.56
CA GLU A 50 3.26 -19.51 16.99
C GLU A 50 2.33 -18.49 17.65
N ASN A 51 1.32 -18.94 18.39
CA ASN A 51 0.37 -18.04 19.09
C ASN A 51 -0.23 -16.96 18.18
N ASN A 52 -0.62 -17.34 16.95
CA ASN A 52 -1.10 -16.44 15.89
C ASN A 52 -0.08 -15.39 15.42
N ARG A 53 1.21 -15.57 15.73
CA ARG A 53 2.31 -14.73 15.22
C ARG A 53 3.01 -15.47 14.08
N CYS A 54 2.80 -14.97 12.88
CA CYS A 54 3.44 -15.48 11.67
C CYS A 54 4.59 -14.56 11.26
N GLY A 55 5.67 -15.12 10.73
CA GLY A 55 6.64 -14.32 9.99
C GLY A 55 5.99 -13.74 8.74
N ALA A 56 6.25 -12.48 8.43
CA ALA A 56 5.74 -11.82 7.24
C ALA A 56 6.81 -10.94 6.59
N ARG A 57 6.84 -10.88 5.27
CA ARG A 57 7.72 -10.02 4.47
C ARG A 57 6.89 -9.30 3.41
N LEU A 58 7.00 -7.98 3.40
CA LEU A 58 6.42 -7.09 2.39
C LEU A 58 7.56 -6.52 1.55
N THR A 59 7.60 -6.84 0.26
CA THR A 59 8.65 -6.36 -0.65
C THR A 59 8.04 -5.45 -1.70
N TYR A 60 8.52 -4.21 -1.77
CA TYR A 60 8.19 -3.28 -2.86
C TYR A 60 9.24 -3.40 -3.96
N ILE A 61 8.78 -3.67 -5.19
CA ILE A 61 9.64 -3.86 -6.35
C ILE A 61 9.28 -2.76 -7.36
N ALA A 62 10.20 -1.83 -7.57
CA ALA A 62 10.05 -0.72 -8.53
C ALA A 62 11.03 -0.86 -9.69
N SER A 63 10.75 -1.79 -10.60
CA SER A 63 11.55 -2.05 -11.81
C SER A 63 11.66 -0.79 -12.68
N SER A 64 12.76 -0.66 -13.42
CA SER A 64 12.94 0.39 -14.45
C SER A 64 12.00 0.22 -15.65
N SER A 65 11.41 -0.98 -15.80
CA SER A 65 10.42 -1.30 -16.83
C SER A 65 9.24 -2.06 -16.22
N GLY A 66 8.02 -1.74 -16.67
CA GLY A 66 6.78 -2.33 -16.17
C GLY A 66 6.22 -1.65 -14.92
N ALA A 67 5.03 -2.10 -14.50
CA ALA A 67 4.38 -1.59 -13.29
C ALA A 67 5.11 -2.08 -12.03
N PRO A 68 5.29 -1.24 -11.00
CA PRO A 68 5.83 -1.68 -9.73
C PRO A 68 4.87 -2.66 -9.04
N THR A 69 5.41 -3.53 -8.19
CA THR A 69 4.64 -4.55 -7.49
C THR A 69 4.91 -4.58 -5.99
N ILE A 70 3.92 -5.08 -5.25
CA ILE A 70 4.02 -5.43 -3.84
C ILE A 70 3.99 -6.94 -3.75
N ARG A 71 5.02 -7.56 -3.18
CA ARG A 71 5.04 -8.99 -2.87
C ARG A 71 4.94 -9.21 -1.36
N ASN A 72 3.88 -9.87 -0.92
CA ASN A 72 3.70 -10.30 0.45
C ASN A 72 4.01 -11.79 0.56
N VAL A 73 4.84 -12.17 1.53
CA VAL A 73 5.06 -13.56 1.93
C VAL A 73 4.71 -13.69 3.40
N ILE A 74 3.74 -14.52 3.74
CA ILE A 74 3.25 -14.71 5.11
C ILE A 74 3.32 -16.19 5.47
N GLY A 75 3.89 -16.50 6.64
CA GLY A 75 3.95 -17.85 7.16
C GLY A 75 2.58 -18.46 7.43
N THR A 76 2.55 -19.77 7.57
CA THR A 76 1.35 -20.53 7.94
C THR A 76 1.62 -21.35 9.21
N PHE A 77 0.59 -22.00 9.76
CA PHE A 77 0.78 -22.91 10.89
C PHE A 77 1.55 -24.19 10.51
N THR A 78 1.76 -24.44 9.22
CA THR A 78 2.55 -25.57 8.72
C THR A 78 3.97 -25.10 8.39
N PRO A 79 5.02 -25.68 8.99
CA PRO A 79 6.40 -25.34 8.66
C PRO A 79 6.69 -25.51 7.15
N GLY A 80 7.49 -24.62 6.59
CA GLY A 80 7.89 -24.63 5.17
C GLY A 80 6.80 -24.17 4.19
N GLN A 81 5.56 -23.95 4.67
CA GLN A 81 4.47 -23.43 3.84
C GLN A 81 4.24 -21.94 4.10
N VAL A 82 4.17 -21.18 3.01
CA VAL A 82 3.89 -19.74 3.02
C VAL A 82 2.74 -19.42 2.08
N ARG A 83 2.01 -18.36 2.39
CA ARG A 83 1.12 -17.71 1.44
C ARG A 83 1.86 -16.56 0.79
N THR A 84 1.84 -16.53 -0.55
CA THR A 84 2.42 -15.42 -1.32
C THR A 84 1.30 -14.69 -2.03
N PHE A 85 1.30 -13.35 -1.93
CA PHE A 85 0.37 -12.48 -2.64
C PHE A 85 1.16 -11.43 -3.39
N ILE A 86 0.77 -11.18 -4.62
CA ILE A 86 1.36 -10.13 -5.45
C ILE A 86 0.26 -9.12 -5.73
N SER A 87 0.60 -7.84 -5.64
CA SER A 87 -0.27 -6.76 -6.09
C SER A 87 0.47 -5.88 -7.07
N THR A 88 -0.16 -5.62 -8.21
CA THR A 88 0.32 -4.64 -9.18
C THR A 88 -0.07 -3.24 -8.71
N ILE A 89 0.90 -2.32 -8.70
CA ILE A 89 0.69 -0.92 -8.34
C ILE A 89 0.46 -0.11 -9.62
N TYR A 90 -0.71 0.52 -9.72
CA TYR A 90 -1.09 1.33 -10.88
C TYR A 90 -0.72 2.80 -10.70
N SER A 91 -0.82 3.32 -9.48
CA SER A 91 -0.38 4.67 -9.17
C SER A 91 0.23 4.73 -7.78
N ALA A 92 1.21 5.62 -7.64
CA ALA A 92 1.76 6.00 -6.36
C ALA A 92 1.99 7.51 -6.37
N THR A 93 1.55 8.20 -5.33
CA THR A 93 1.60 9.66 -5.26
C THR A 93 1.92 10.08 -3.85
N ARG A 94 2.94 10.93 -3.69
CA ARG A 94 3.23 11.57 -2.42
C ARG A 94 2.11 12.58 -2.12
N ILE A 95 1.43 12.40 -0.98
CA ILE A 95 0.32 13.26 -0.56
C ILE A 95 0.71 14.18 0.61
N ALA A 96 1.83 13.89 1.27
CA ALA A 96 2.53 14.75 2.22
C ALA A 96 4.00 14.30 2.30
N ASP A 97 4.87 15.06 2.96
CA ASP A 97 6.30 14.72 3.09
C ASP A 97 6.52 13.34 3.73
N ASP A 98 5.64 12.96 4.64
CA ASP A 98 5.65 11.70 5.39
C ASP A 98 4.58 10.70 4.90
N LYS A 99 3.81 11.00 3.84
CA LYS A 99 2.75 10.12 3.35
C LYS A 99 2.79 9.89 1.85
N ILE A 100 2.60 8.63 1.47
CA ILE A 100 2.42 8.22 0.08
C ILE A 100 1.12 7.42 -0.03
N LYS A 101 0.33 7.75 -1.05
CA LYS A 101 -0.81 6.96 -1.47
C LYS A 101 -0.38 6.00 -2.57
N ILE A 102 -0.78 4.74 -2.46
CA ILE A 102 -0.55 3.66 -3.43
C ILE A 102 -1.91 3.10 -3.82
N VAL A 103 -2.19 3.05 -5.12
CA VAL A 103 -3.35 2.35 -5.67
C VAL A 103 -2.87 1.06 -6.31
N SER A 104 -3.42 -0.07 -5.85
CA SER A 104 -2.98 -1.40 -6.26
C SER A 104 -4.15 -2.36 -6.44
N VAL A 105 -3.94 -3.38 -7.26
CA VAL A 105 -4.86 -4.52 -7.40
C VAL A 105 -4.08 -5.78 -7.06
N GLN A 106 -4.69 -6.67 -6.29
CA GLN A 106 -4.11 -7.99 -6.04
C GLN A 106 -4.24 -8.86 -7.29
N ASP A 107 -3.14 -9.50 -7.67
CA ASP A 107 -3.11 -10.46 -8.76
C ASP A 107 -3.71 -11.81 -8.29
N PRO A 108 -4.37 -12.59 -9.18
CA PRO A 108 -4.79 -13.94 -8.86
C PRO A 108 -3.61 -14.83 -8.45
N PRO A 109 -3.81 -15.87 -7.60
CA PRO A 109 -5.09 -16.32 -7.02
C PRO A 109 -5.53 -15.55 -5.76
N PRO A 110 -6.76 -15.77 -5.26
CA PRO A 110 -7.22 -15.15 -4.01
C PRO A 110 -6.37 -15.54 -2.80
N SER A 111 -6.22 -14.60 -1.86
CA SER A 111 -5.42 -14.76 -0.64
C SER A 111 -6.17 -15.50 0.47
N THR A 112 -7.50 -15.43 0.42
CA THR A 112 -8.41 -15.96 1.42
C THR A 112 -9.83 -16.08 0.84
N THR A 113 -10.65 -16.95 1.43
CA THR A 113 -12.08 -17.05 1.14
C THR A 113 -12.92 -16.03 1.93
N LEU A 114 -12.30 -15.27 2.85
CA LEU A 114 -12.99 -14.24 3.62
C LEU A 114 -13.34 -13.04 2.73
N ILE A 115 -14.63 -12.85 2.47
CA ILE A 115 -15.12 -11.85 1.51
C ILE A 115 -14.84 -10.40 1.91
N TRP A 116 -14.55 -10.14 3.18
CA TRP A 116 -14.23 -8.80 3.70
C TRP A 116 -12.74 -8.44 3.61
N TRP A 117 -11.88 -9.40 3.21
CA TRP A 117 -10.48 -9.16 2.86
C TRP A 117 -10.33 -8.78 1.38
N ARG A 118 -9.15 -8.24 1.03
CA ARG A 118 -8.76 -8.00 -0.37
C ARG A 118 -8.90 -9.26 -1.22
N GLN A 119 -9.60 -9.12 -2.35
CA GLN A 119 -9.77 -10.15 -3.37
C GLN A 119 -9.08 -9.73 -4.68
N PRO A 120 -8.68 -10.68 -5.55
CA PRO A 120 -8.10 -10.35 -6.84
C PRO A 120 -9.03 -9.50 -7.70
N GLY A 121 -8.46 -8.57 -8.46
CA GLY A 121 -9.22 -7.65 -9.31
C GLY A 121 -9.83 -6.44 -8.57
N GLU A 122 -9.84 -6.43 -7.23
CA GLU A 122 -10.29 -5.25 -6.48
C GLU A 122 -9.23 -4.17 -6.45
N VAL A 123 -9.63 -2.93 -6.73
CA VAL A 123 -8.78 -1.74 -6.59
C VAL A 123 -8.76 -1.30 -5.14
N TRP A 124 -7.57 -1.15 -4.59
CA TRP A 124 -7.36 -0.70 -3.22
C TRP A 124 -6.49 0.54 -3.17
N GLU A 125 -6.92 1.51 -2.36
CA GLU A 125 -6.12 2.67 -1.99
C GLU A 125 -5.47 2.41 -0.62
N ILE A 126 -4.15 2.59 -0.56
CA ILE A 126 -3.33 2.39 0.63
C ILE A 126 -2.55 3.67 0.87
N VAL A 127 -2.70 4.27 2.04
CA VAL A 127 -1.85 5.36 2.48
C VAL A 127 -0.84 4.81 3.48
N LEU A 128 0.44 4.97 3.18
CA LEU A 128 1.53 4.67 4.10
C LEU A 128 1.98 5.96 4.77
N LEU A 129 2.28 5.88 6.06
CA LEU A 129 2.88 6.94 6.86
C LEU A 129 4.31 6.54 7.23
N LYS A 130 5.27 7.40 6.90
CA LYS A 130 6.66 7.28 7.30
C LYS A 130 6.83 7.77 8.74
N VAL A 131 7.53 6.99 9.55
CA VAL A 131 7.83 7.29 10.95
C VAL A 131 9.32 7.02 11.16
N GLY A 132 10.14 8.07 11.04
CA GLY A 132 11.59 7.92 11.00
C GLY A 132 12.05 7.16 9.74
N ASP A 133 12.77 6.07 9.94
CA ASP A 133 13.23 5.13 8.92
C ASP A 133 12.25 3.98 8.66
N LYS A 134 11.15 3.92 9.41
CA LYS A 134 10.09 2.91 9.30
C LYS A 134 8.87 3.48 8.59
N TYR A 135 7.92 2.62 8.25
CA TYR A 135 6.58 3.05 7.88
C TYR A 135 5.50 2.21 8.57
N ARG A 136 4.26 2.69 8.54
CA ARG A 136 3.07 1.91 8.86
C ARG A 136 1.97 2.23 7.87
N THR A 137 0.97 1.35 7.80
CA THR A 137 -0.26 1.63 7.05
C THR A 137 -1.09 2.65 7.84
N PHE A 138 -1.39 3.80 7.24
CA PHE A 138 -2.25 4.82 7.82
C PHE A 138 -3.71 4.65 7.37
N SER A 139 -3.93 4.21 6.13
CA SER A 139 -5.27 3.87 5.65
C SER A 139 -5.15 2.77 4.60
N ALA A 140 -6.11 1.85 4.56
CA ALA A 140 -6.19 0.82 3.54
C ALA A 140 -7.65 0.42 3.36
N HIS A 141 -8.20 0.69 2.18
CA HIS A 141 -9.57 0.38 1.85
C HIS A 141 -9.71 0.07 0.35
N ARG A 142 -10.77 -0.65 0.01
CA ARG A 142 -11.21 -0.76 -1.38
C ARG A 142 -11.64 0.62 -1.89
N ASP A 143 -11.49 0.88 -3.19
CA ASP A 143 -11.84 2.16 -3.83
C ASP A 143 -13.25 2.69 -3.49
N ASP A 144 -14.22 1.80 -3.31
CA ASP A 144 -15.59 2.13 -2.91
C ASP A 144 -15.83 2.24 -1.39
N TRP A 145 -14.77 2.12 -0.58
CA TRP A 145 -14.79 2.15 0.89
C TRP A 145 -15.65 1.08 1.57
N LYS A 146 -16.17 0.09 0.83
CA LYS A 146 -16.99 -0.97 1.46
C LYS A 146 -16.17 -2.03 2.15
N LYS A 147 -14.85 -2.12 1.88
CA LYS A 147 -13.88 -2.92 2.61
C LYS A 147 -12.82 -2.01 3.22
N ILE A 148 -12.59 -2.15 4.52
CA ILE A 148 -11.66 -1.32 5.27
C ILE A 148 -10.77 -2.24 6.13
N GLU A 149 -9.47 -2.18 5.90
CA GLU A 149 -8.47 -2.90 6.70
C GLU A 149 -7.81 -1.98 7.72
N VAL A 150 -7.61 -0.71 7.36
CA VAL A 150 -6.96 0.28 8.23
C VAL A 150 -7.64 1.63 8.05
N ASP A 151 -7.88 2.30 9.18
CA ASP A 151 -8.44 3.64 9.22
C ASP A 151 -7.71 4.49 10.27
N GLU A 152 -7.19 5.64 9.85
CA GLU A 152 -6.37 6.56 10.65
C GLU A 152 -5.22 5.89 11.43
N GLY A 153 -4.62 4.86 10.86
CA GLY A 153 -3.51 4.12 11.44
C GLY A 153 -3.92 3.08 12.47
N PHE A 154 -5.20 2.71 12.54
CA PHE A 154 -5.71 1.63 13.39
C PHE A 154 -6.27 0.50 12.54
N GLU A 155 -6.03 -0.74 12.95
CA GLU A 155 -6.63 -1.90 12.29
C GLU A 155 -8.16 -1.86 12.42
N VAL A 156 -8.85 -2.27 11.36
CA VAL A 156 -10.29 -2.31 11.30
C VAL A 156 -10.73 -3.72 10.91
N ARG A 157 -11.78 -4.20 11.56
CA ARG A 157 -12.33 -5.53 11.31
C ARG A 157 -13.85 -5.50 11.28
N PRO A 158 -14.52 -6.40 10.55
CA PRO A 158 -15.97 -6.49 10.68
C PRO A 158 -16.36 -6.94 12.10
N PRO A 159 -17.60 -6.66 12.55
CA PRO A 159 -18.13 -7.29 13.74
C PRO A 159 -18.19 -8.82 13.58
N PRO A 160 -18.49 -9.59 14.64
CA PRO A 160 -18.88 -10.98 14.46
C PRO A 160 -20.10 -11.09 13.51
N PRO A 161 -20.17 -12.12 12.65
CA PRO A 161 -21.37 -12.36 11.85
C PRO A 161 -22.63 -12.44 12.74
N PRO A 162 -23.80 -11.98 12.25
CA PRO A 162 -25.02 -12.04 13.03
C PRO A 162 -25.43 -13.50 13.30
N PRO A 163 -25.79 -13.87 14.54
CA PRO A 163 -26.29 -15.22 14.82
C PRO A 163 -27.52 -15.54 13.94
N PRO A 164 -27.67 -16.78 13.46
CA PRO A 164 -26.85 -17.97 13.75
C PRO A 164 -25.65 -18.15 12.81
N ALA A 165 -25.34 -17.18 11.94
CA ALA A 165 -24.29 -17.34 10.94
C ALA A 165 -22.91 -17.44 11.60
N GLN A 166 -22.09 -18.39 11.13
CA GLN A 166 -20.69 -18.55 11.55
C GLN A 166 -19.71 -17.81 10.63
N MET A 167 -20.18 -17.39 9.44
CA MET A 167 -19.40 -16.66 8.45
C MET A 167 -20.28 -15.64 7.72
N TYR A 168 -19.64 -14.61 7.17
CA TYR A 168 -20.32 -13.65 6.31
C TYR A 168 -20.57 -14.26 4.92
N VAL A 169 -21.82 -14.21 4.48
CA VAL A 169 -22.24 -14.51 3.09
C VAL A 169 -22.27 -13.24 2.23
N ASP A 170 -22.59 -12.11 2.86
CA ASP A 170 -22.59 -10.78 2.27
C ASP A 170 -21.54 -9.89 2.93
N LEU A 171 -21.08 -8.87 2.22
CA LEU A 171 -20.08 -7.95 2.72
C LEU A 171 -20.60 -7.21 3.98
N PRO A 172 -19.83 -7.17 5.09
CA PRO A 172 -20.20 -6.44 6.29
C PRO A 172 -20.42 -4.95 5.98
N THR A 173 -21.49 -4.39 6.54
CA THR A 173 -21.84 -2.96 6.39
C THR A 173 -21.33 -2.09 7.54
N LYS A 174 -20.78 -2.72 8.59
CA LYS A 174 -20.21 -2.06 9.76
C LYS A 174 -18.78 -2.54 9.98
N TRP A 175 -17.96 -1.64 10.49
CA TRP A 175 -16.54 -1.86 10.70
C TRP A 175 -16.14 -1.38 12.10
N LEU A 176 -15.44 -2.23 12.84
CA LEU A 176 -14.99 -1.99 14.20
C LEU A 176 -13.51 -1.60 14.17
N ARG A 177 -13.20 -0.36 14.58
CA ARG A 177 -11.83 0.09 14.77
C ARG A 177 -11.23 -0.61 16.00
N GLY A 178 -10.02 -1.14 15.84
CA GLY A 178 -9.21 -1.71 16.90
C GLY A 178 -8.66 -0.66 17.85
N LYS A 179 -8.04 -1.11 18.94
CA LYS A 179 -7.38 -0.23 19.93
C LYS A 179 -5.91 0.02 19.63
N ASN A 180 -5.29 -0.87 18.86
CA ASN A 180 -3.87 -0.82 18.56
C ASN A 180 -3.66 -0.13 17.22
N GLN A 181 -2.64 0.72 17.17
CA GLN A 181 -2.16 1.24 15.90
C GLN A 181 -1.56 0.12 15.07
N THR A 182 -1.58 0.28 13.75
CA THR A 182 -0.89 -0.59 12.83
C THR A 182 0.60 -0.65 13.18
N PRO A 183 1.22 -1.84 13.06
CA PRO A 183 2.62 -2.01 13.43
C PRO A 183 3.53 -1.21 12.50
N LEU A 184 4.71 -0.88 13.02
CA LEU A 184 5.78 -0.31 12.21
C LEU A 184 6.51 -1.44 11.48
N PHE A 185 6.73 -1.22 10.19
CA PHE A 185 7.55 -2.05 9.34
C PHE A 185 8.95 -1.44 9.27
N GLU A 186 9.94 -2.23 9.65
CA GLU A 186 11.35 -1.89 9.47
C GLU A 186 11.90 -2.61 8.24
N ARG A 187 12.94 -2.02 7.64
CA ARG A 187 13.59 -2.60 6.48
C ARG A 187 14.40 -3.80 6.91
N CYS A 188 14.19 -4.94 6.27
CA CYS A 188 15.01 -6.12 6.51
C CYS A 188 16.26 -6.04 5.65
N SER A 189 17.41 -6.33 6.27
CA SER A 189 18.64 -6.64 5.55
C SER A 189 18.43 -7.97 4.83
N ASP A 190 18.74 -8.01 3.54
CA ASP A 190 18.81 -9.27 2.77
C ASP A 190 19.96 -10.17 3.26
#